data_AF-A0A7Y4ZB62-F1
#
_entry.id   AF-A0A7Y4ZB62-F1
#
_cell.length_a   1.000
_cell.length_b   1.000
_cell.length_c   1.000
_cell.angle_alpha   90.00
_cell.angle_beta   90.00
_cell.angle_gamma   90.00
#
_symmetry.space_group_name_H-M   'P 1'
#
loop_
_entity.id
_entity.type
_entity.pdbx_description
1 polymer ?
#
loop_
_entity_poly.entity_id
_entity_poly.type
_entity_poly.pdbx_seq_one_letter_code
_entity_poly.pdbx_strand_id
1 'polypeptide(L)'
;YALQDDHRKVHAEITAKAVEYQKTKEKLALLEHEIIPQAQQTLDSLLAGYQVNQTDFTDLLRTQLSFFQYQTQYWQALTNTQQILAELSAEVGEELS
;
A
#
# COMPACT_ATOMS: atom_id res chain seq x y z
N TYR A 1 -8.70 37.66 -15.28
CA TYR A 1 -7.42 36.94 -15.40
C TYR A 1 -7.08 36.15 -14.13
N ALA A 2 -7.07 36.73 -12.92
CA ALA A 2 -6.81 35.99 -11.68
C ALA A 2 -7.75 34.78 -11.42
N LEU A 3 -9.06 34.96 -11.57
CA LEU A 3 -10.06 33.88 -11.33
C LEU A 3 -9.86 32.63 -12.22
N GLN A 4 -9.35 32.82 -13.44
CA GLN A 4 -9.12 31.72 -14.38
C GLN A 4 -7.82 30.97 -14.08
N ASP A 5 -6.87 31.62 -13.40
CA ASP A 5 -5.64 31.01 -12.90
C ASP A 5 -5.92 30.17 -11.67
N ASP A 6 -6.73 30.68 -10.73
CA ASP A 6 -7.16 29.97 -9.52
C ASP A 6 -7.91 28.67 -9.87
N HIS A 7 -8.84 28.72 -10.83
CA HIS A 7 -9.59 27.53 -11.27
C HIS A 7 -8.69 26.48 -11.92
N ARG A 8 -7.68 26.90 -12.71
CA ARG A 8 -6.71 25.97 -13.32
C ARG A 8 -5.84 25.30 -12.27
N LYS A 9 -5.46 26.05 -11.24
CA LYS A 9 -4.65 25.54 -10.13
C LYS A 9 -5.40 24.45 -9.36
N VAL A 10 -6.64 24.72 -8.94
CA VAL A 10 -7.47 23.72 -8.23
C VAL A 10 -7.69 22.47 -9.07
N HIS A 11 -7.98 22.60 -10.37
CA HIS A 11 -8.10 21.42 -11.23
C HIS A 11 -6.81 20.62 -11.37
N ALA A 12 -5.66 21.29 -11.43
CA ALA A 12 -4.37 20.61 -11.47
C ALA A 12 -4.09 19.86 -10.16
N GLU A 13 -4.40 20.47 -9.01
CA GLU A 13 -4.25 19.88 -7.68
C GLU A 13 -5.15 18.65 -7.49
N ILE A 14 -6.44 18.76 -7.84
CA ILE A 14 -7.39 17.62 -7.85
C ILE A 14 -6.90 16.49 -8.75
N THR A 15 -6.44 16.81 -9.96
CA THR A 15 -5.96 15.79 -10.91
C THR A 15 -4.72 15.09 -10.37
N ALA A 16 -3.78 15.83 -9.78
CA ALA A 16 -2.58 15.26 -9.18
C ALA A 16 -2.92 14.33 -8.00
N LYS A 17 -3.79 14.76 -7.09
CA LYS A 17 -4.25 13.94 -5.96
C LYS A 17 -5.02 12.70 -6.41
N ALA A 18 -5.86 12.79 -7.43
CA ALA A 18 -6.59 11.64 -7.97
C ALA A 18 -5.64 10.58 -8.56
N VAL A 19 -4.60 11.01 -9.28
CA VAL A 19 -3.55 10.11 -9.79
C VAL A 19 -2.77 9.47 -8.63
N GLU A 20 -2.46 10.24 -7.58
CA GLU A 20 -1.78 9.72 -6.39
C GLU A 20 -2.63 8.70 -5.62
N TYR A 21 -3.92 8.99 -5.46
CA TYR A 21 -4.89 8.06 -4.87
C TYR A 21 -4.92 6.74 -5.63
N GLN A 22 -5.04 6.79 -6.96
CA GLN A 22 -5.08 5.59 -7.78
C GLN A 22 -3.79 4.76 -7.64
N LYS A 23 -2.63 5.41 -7.68
CA LYS A 23 -1.32 4.75 -7.49
C LYS A 23 -1.21 4.07 -6.12
N THR A 24 -1.66 4.73 -5.05
CA THR A 24 -1.55 4.18 -3.69
C THR A 24 -2.54 3.05 -3.48
N LYS A 25 -3.74 3.14 -4.07
CA LYS A 25 -4.73 2.06 -4.10
C LYS A 25 -4.22 0.83 -4.84
N GLU A 26 -3.55 1.00 -5.99
CA GLU A 26 -2.92 -0.11 -6.71
C GLU A 26 -1.82 -0.77 -5.88
N LYS A 27 -0.95 0.02 -5.23
CA LYS A 27 0.07 -0.51 -4.33
C LYS A 27 -0.54 -1.30 -3.17
N LEU A 28 -1.62 -0.80 -2.58
CA LEU A 28 -2.35 -1.47 -1.50
C LEU A 28 -2.89 -2.83 -1.98
N ALA A 29 -3.52 -2.85 -3.16
CA ALA A 29 -4.06 -4.08 -3.74
C ALA A 29 -2.97 -5.12 -4.04
N LEU A 30 -1.80 -4.71 -4.52
CA LEU A 30 -0.65 -5.60 -4.73
C LEU A 30 -0.13 -6.20 -3.42
N LEU A 31 -0.04 -5.38 -2.36
CA LEU A 31 0.38 -5.85 -1.05
C LEU A 31 -0.60 -6.90 -0.49
N GLU A 32 -1.90 -6.63 -0.59
CA GLU A 32 -2.97 -7.49 -0.07
C GLU A 32 -3.11 -8.80 -0.83
N HIS A 33 -3.13 -8.75 -2.16
CA HIS A 33 -3.53 -9.90 -2.99
C HIS A 33 -2.36 -10.70 -3.57
N GLU A 34 -1.17 -10.12 -3.66
CA GLU A 34 -0.02 -10.79 -4.26
C GLU A 34 1.13 -10.98 -3.28
N ILE A 35 1.66 -9.88 -2.73
CA ILE A 35 2.93 -9.89 -1.98
C ILE A 35 2.78 -10.59 -0.62
N ILE A 36 1.79 -10.22 0.19
CA ILE A 36 1.59 -10.82 1.52
C ILE A 36 1.24 -12.31 1.38
N PRO A 37 0.30 -12.73 0.51
CA PRO A 37 0.01 -14.15 0.30
C PRO A 37 1.24 -14.96 -0.17
N GLN A 38 2.03 -14.42 -1.10
CA GLN A 38 3.25 -15.10 -1.58
C GLN A 38 4.33 -15.20 -0.48
N ALA A 39 4.49 -14.15 0.33
CA ALA A 39 5.41 -14.16 1.47
C ALA A 39 4.97 -15.18 2.54
N GLN A 40 3.66 -15.30 2.79
CA GLN A 40 3.11 -16.34 3.68
C GLN A 40 3.41 -17.74 3.14
N GLN A 41 3.13 -18.01 1.86
CA GLN A 41 3.42 -19.31 1.23
C GLN A 41 4.90 -19.68 1.31
N THR A 42 5.78 -18.69 1.15
CA THR A 42 7.24 -18.88 1.27
C THR A 42 7.63 -19.23 2.70
N LEU A 43 7.05 -18.53 3.70
CA LEU A 43 7.24 -18.85 5.11
C LEU A 43 6.78 -20.27 5.44
N ASP A 44 5.61 -20.67 4.96
CA ASP A 44 5.05 -22.01 5.19
C ASP A 44 5.93 -23.11 4.58
N SER A 45 6.49 -22.86 3.39
CA SER A 45 7.41 -23.78 2.72
C SER A 45 8.71 -23.98 3.50
N LEU A 46 9.27 -22.89 4.04
CA LEU A 46 10.48 -22.95 4.87
C LEU A 46 10.21 -23.59 6.25
N LEU A 47 9.04 -23.34 6.84
CA LEU A 47 8.62 -24.02 8.08
C LEU A 47 8.54 -25.53 7.89
N ALA A 48 7.95 -25.98 6.78
CA ALA A 48 7.89 -27.40 6.44
C ALA A 48 9.30 -27.99 6.21
N GLY A 49 10.19 -27.27 5.53
CA GLY A 49 11.58 -27.68 5.30
C GLY A 49 12.41 -27.76 6.59
N TYR A 50 12.22 -26.82 7.52
CA TYR A 50 12.87 -26.84 8.82
C TYR A 50 12.46 -28.06 9.65
N GLN A 51 11.17 -28.42 9.66
CA GLN A 51 10.65 -29.59 10.38
C GLN A 51 11.28 -30.92 9.93
N VAL A 52 11.79 -30.97 8.70
CA VAL A 52 12.49 -32.15 8.14
C VAL A 52 14.02 -31.95 8.04
N ASN A 53 14.57 -30.95 8.74
CA ASN A 53 16.00 -30.65 8.81
C ASN A 53 16.65 -30.25 7.46
N GLN A 54 15.86 -29.70 6.53
CA GLN A 54 16.29 -29.31 5.18
C GLN A 54 16.60 -27.81 5.03
N THR A 55 16.38 -26.98 6.06
CA THR A 55 16.58 -25.53 5.98
C THR A 55 17.11 -24.94 7.28
N ASP A 56 18.00 -23.94 7.17
CA ASP A 56 18.59 -23.28 8.32
C ASP A 56 17.57 -22.36 9.02
N PHE A 57 17.52 -22.42 10.34
CA PHE A 57 16.65 -21.57 11.18
C PHE A 57 16.82 -20.07 10.90
N THR A 58 18.02 -19.65 10.49
CA THR A 58 18.33 -18.26 10.12
C THR A 58 17.51 -17.79 8.91
N ASP A 59 17.30 -18.65 7.91
CA ASP A 59 16.54 -18.30 6.70
C ASP A 59 15.03 -18.25 7.00
N LEU A 60 14.56 -19.10 7.93
CA LEU A 60 13.20 -19.02 8.45
C LEU A 60 12.95 -17.67 9.14
N LEU A 61 13.84 -17.26 10.05
CA LEU A 61 13.73 -15.97 10.74
C LEU A 61 13.78 -14.79 9.77
N ARG A 62 14.66 -14.82 8.77
CA ARG A 62 14.75 -13.75 7.76
C ARG A 62 13.45 -13.62 6.99
N THR A 63 12.87 -14.75 6.55
CA THR A 63 11.60 -14.76 5.82
C THR A 63 10.44 -14.27 6.68
N GLN A 64 10.39 -14.68 7.95
CA GLN A 64 9.37 -14.21 8.88
C GLN A 64 9.47 -12.70 9.13
N LEU A 65 10.69 -12.15 9.24
CA LEU A 65 10.90 -10.72 9.33
C LEU A 65 10.41 -9.99 8.06
N SER A 66 10.75 -10.48 6.87
CA SER A 66 10.26 -9.91 5.61
C SER A 66 8.74 -9.96 5.51
N PHE A 67 8.10 -11.04 5.94
CA PHE A 67 6.64 -11.16 6.00
C PHE A 67 6.02 -10.06 6.87
N PHE A 68 6.53 -9.83 8.08
CA PHE A 68 6.06 -8.74 8.94
C PHE A 68 6.34 -7.33 8.36
N GLN A 69 7.44 -7.16 7.63
CA GLN A 69 7.72 -5.92 6.92
C GLN A 69 6.65 -5.64 5.84
N TYR A 70 6.23 -6.65 5.08
CA TYR A 70 5.17 -6.49 4.09
C TYR A 70 3.81 -6.15 4.73
N GLN A 71 3.47 -6.78 5.86
CA GLN A 71 2.27 -6.41 6.62
C GLN A 71 2.33 -4.95 7.11
N THR A 72 3.49 -4.51 7.58
CA THR A 72 3.68 -3.11 8.01
C THR A 72 3.51 -2.15 6.83
N GLN A 73 4.08 -2.48 5.67
CA GLN A 73 3.92 -1.69 4.44
C GLN A 73 2.46 -1.63 3.98
N TYR A 74 1.70 -2.70 4.15
CA TYR A 74 0.25 -2.71 3.87
C TYR A 74 -0.49 -1.68 4.73
N TRP A 75 -0.30 -1.69 6.05
CA TRP A 75 -0.97 -0.74 6.94
C TRP A 75 -0.57 0.72 6.67
N GLN A 76 0.69 0.96 6.33
CA GLN A 76 1.16 2.28 5.92
C GLN A 76 0.52 2.71 4.59
N ALA A 77 0.45 1.82 3.60
CA ALA A 77 -0.19 2.10 2.32
C ALA A 77 -1.69 2.40 2.50
N LEU A 78 -2.39 1.60 3.32
CA LEU A 78 -3.80 1.80 3.63
C LEU A 78 -4.05 3.17 4.26
N THR A 79 -3.25 3.53 5.26
CA THR A 79 -3.35 4.83 5.94
C THR A 79 -3.10 5.97 4.96
N ASN A 80 -2.07 5.85 4.11
CA ASN A 80 -1.74 6.86 3.11
C ASN A 80 -2.87 7.04 2.07
N THR A 81 -3.45 5.93 1.58
CA THR A 81 -4.58 5.98 0.65
C THR A 81 -5.81 6.65 1.28
N GLN A 82 -6.10 6.39 2.55
CA GLN A 82 -7.19 7.05 3.27
C GLN A 82 -6.94 8.56 3.46
N GLN A 83 -5.69 8.95 3.77
CA GLN A 83 -5.32 10.36 3.89
C GLN A 83 -5.50 11.11 2.57
N ILE A 84 -5.01 10.55 1.45
CA ILE A 84 -5.18 11.17 0.13
C ILE A 84 -6.66 11.26 -0.25
N LEU A 85 -7.47 10.25 0.06
CA LEU A 85 -8.92 10.30 -0.19
C LEU A 85 -9.60 11.41 0.61
N ALA A 86 -9.24 11.59 1.88
CA ALA A 86 -9.76 12.65 2.72
C ALA A 86 -9.37 14.05 2.20
N GLU A 87 -8.13 14.21 1.76
CA GLU A 87 -7.66 15.45 1.13
C GLU A 87 -8.39 15.75 -0.18
N LEU A 88 -8.59 14.74 -1.02
CA LEU A 88 -9.33 14.88 -2.27
C LEU A 88 -10.80 15.27 -2.02
N SER A 89 -11.43 14.67 -1.00
CA SER A 89 -12.80 15.00 -0.59
C SER A 89 -12.91 16.44 -0.09
N ALA A 90 -11.94 16.90 0.71
CA ALA A 90 -11.89 18.27 1.20
C ALA A 90 -11.73 19.30 0.07
N GLU A 91 -10.99 18.95 -0.99
CA GLU A 91 -10.70 19.84 -2.12
C GLU A 91 -11.85 19.91 -3.15
N VAL A 92 -12.62 18.83 -3.30
CA VAL A 92 -13.82 18.79 -4.15
C VAL A 92 -15.03 19.45 -3.44
N GLY A 93 -14.97 19.62 -2.12
CA GLY A 93 -16.02 20.27 -1.33
C GLY A 93 -17.23 19.36 -1.01
N GLU A 94 -17.16 18.09 -1.38
CA GLU A 94 -18.11 17.04 -1.01
C GLU A 94 -17.35 15.88 -0.36
N GLU A 95 -17.91 15.37 0.73
CA GLU A 95 -17.42 14.16 1.40
C GLU A 95 -17.68 12.97 0.46
N LEU A 96 -16.63 12.42 -0.17
CA LEU A 96 -16.75 11.19 -0.96
C LEU A 96 -16.80 10.01 0.03
N SER A 97 -17.97 9.79 0.61
CA SER A 97 -18.30 8.68 1.52
C SER A 97 -18.55 7.36 0.79
#